data_AF-A0A672F8T9-F1
#
_entry.id   AF-A0A672F8T9-F1
#
_cell.length_a   1.000
_cell.length_b   1.000
_cell.length_c   1.000
_cell.angle_alpha   90.00
_cell.angle_beta   90.00
_cell.angle_gamma   90.00
#
_symmetry.space_group_name_H-M   'P 1'
#
loop_
_entity.id
_entity.type
_entity.pdbx_description
1 polymer ?
#
loop_
_entity_poly.entity_id
_entity_poly.type
_entity_poly.pdbx_seq_one_letter_code
_entity_poly.pdbx_strand_id
1 'polypeptide(L)'
;MRGWCFKPTLLQELLTDKVLQKECCMDGMRETPLSYSCERRSEYIVDGPACVEAFLDCCREMTTQRADKKEESLKLARSKRQRLRRRSL
;
A
#
# COMPACT_ATOMS: atom_id res chain seq x y z
N MET A 1 40.10 -25.37 -19.90
CA MET A 1 38.73 -24.94 -20.25
C MET A 1 38.03 -24.58 -18.95
N ARG A 2 37.87 -23.29 -18.64
CA ARG A 2 37.21 -22.84 -17.40
C ARG A 2 35.70 -23.02 -17.59
N GLY A 3 35.14 -24.01 -16.91
CA GLY A 3 33.73 -24.34 -16.95
C GLY A 3 32.91 -23.19 -16.38
N TRP A 4 32.13 -22.56 -17.24
CA TRP A 4 31.10 -21.62 -16.82
C TRP A 4 29.99 -22.45 -16.16
N CYS A 5 29.97 -22.53 -14.83
CA CYS A 5 28.79 -22.97 -14.10
C CYS A 5 27.71 -21.90 -14.29
N PHE A 6 26.99 -21.98 -15.41
CA PHE A 6 25.74 -21.26 -15.58
C PHE A 6 24.77 -21.84 -14.55
N LYS A 7 24.48 -21.11 -13.47
CA LYS A 7 23.45 -21.48 -12.48
C LYS A 7 22.13 -20.80 -12.88
N PRO A 8 21.25 -21.47 -13.66
CA PRO A 8 20.01 -20.88 -14.16
C PRO A 8 18.98 -20.57 -13.05
N THR A 9 19.18 -21.07 -11.82
CA THR A 9 18.21 -20.93 -10.71
C THR A 9 18.16 -19.53 -10.10
N LEU A 10 19.25 -18.74 -10.15
CA LEU A 10 19.31 -17.43 -9.50
C LEU A 10 18.36 -16.39 -10.14
N LEU A 11 18.15 -16.48 -11.45
CA LEU A 11 17.22 -15.62 -12.18
C LEU A 11 15.75 -15.96 -11.87
N GLN A 12 15.46 -17.24 -11.61
CA GLN A 12 14.15 -17.71 -11.19
C GLN A 12 13.82 -17.19 -9.78
N GLU A 13 14.77 -17.32 -8.85
CA GLU A 13 14.65 -16.87 -7.46
C GLU A 13 14.43 -15.35 -7.36
N LEU A 14 15.18 -14.56 -8.14
CA LEU A 14 15.04 -13.10 -8.18
C LEU A 14 13.68 -12.65 -8.75
N LEU A 15 13.17 -13.37 -9.75
CA LEU A 15 11.86 -13.09 -10.31
C LEU A 15 10.75 -13.38 -9.30
N THR A 16 10.86 -14.50 -8.56
CA THR A 16 9.91 -14.84 -7.49
C THR A 16 9.93 -13.82 -6.36
N ASP A 17 11.10 -13.31 -5.95
CA ASP A 17 11.20 -12.22 -4.96
C ASP A 17 10.47 -10.95 -5.41
N LYS A 18 10.58 -10.60 -6.70
CA LYS A 18 9.88 -9.44 -7.25
C LYS A 18 8.38 -9.65 -7.37
N VAL A 19 7.92 -10.87 -7.60
CA VAL A 19 6.49 -11.20 -7.58
C VAL A 19 5.97 -11.12 -6.15
N LEU A 20 6.67 -11.72 -5.20
CA LEU A 20 6.30 -11.69 -3.77
C LEU A 20 6.20 -10.27 -3.23
N GLN A 21 7.20 -9.41 -3.49
CA GLN A 21 7.16 -7.99 -3.07
C GLN A 21 5.93 -7.25 -3.62
N LYS A 22 5.48 -7.57 -4.83
CA LYS A 22 4.26 -6.97 -5.40
C LYS A 22 3.01 -7.44 -4.67
N GLU A 23 2.93 -8.72 -4.33
CA GLU A 23 1.80 -9.26 -3.56
C GLU A 23 1.73 -8.63 -2.17
N CYS A 24 2.87 -8.53 -1.49
CA CYS A 24 2.99 -7.86 -0.19
C CYS A 24 2.57 -6.39 -0.23
N CYS A 25 2.96 -5.66 -1.28
CA CYS A 25 2.49 -4.29 -1.51
C CYS A 25 0.96 -4.23 -1.63
N MET A 26 0.36 -5.11 -2.44
CA MET A 26 -1.09 -5.15 -2.64
C MET A 26 -1.84 -5.47 -1.34
N ASP A 27 -1.26 -6.30 -0.46
CA ASP A 27 -1.80 -6.54 0.88
C ASP A 27 -1.70 -5.31 1.79
N GLY A 28 -0.62 -4.54 1.69
CA GLY A 28 -0.46 -3.25 2.37
C GLY A 28 -1.57 -2.26 2.03
N MET A 29 -1.99 -2.24 0.76
CA MET A 29 -3.02 -1.35 0.24
C MET A 29 -4.43 -1.67 0.79
N ARG A 30 -4.72 -2.89 1.23
CA ARG A 30 -6.07 -3.29 1.67
C ARG A 30 -6.54 -2.52 2.90
N GLU A 31 -7.82 -2.15 2.94
CA GLU A 31 -8.43 -1.60 4.16
C GLU A 31 -8.65 -2.72 5.16
N THR A 32 -8.38 -2.45 6.42
CA THR A 32 -8.74 -3.34 7.51
C THR A 32 -9.89 -2.71 8.30
N PRO A 33 -10.87 -3.49 8.80
CA PRO A 33 -11.99 -2.95 9.57
C PRO A 33 -11.56 -2.21 10.85
N LEU A 34 -10.36 -2.51 11.35
CA LEU A 34 -9.75 -1.86 12.50
C LEU A 34 -8.75 -0.80 12.02
N SER A 35 -8.74 0.37 12.64
CA SER A 35 -7.79 1.46 12.32
C SER A 35 -6.39 1.21 12.90
N TYR A 36 -5.83 0.02 12.66
CA TYR A 36 -4.47 -0.29 13.04
C TYR A 36 -3.47 0.38 12.10
N SER A 37 -2.35 0.83 12.68
CA SER A 37 -1.28 1.44 11.92
C SER A 37 -0.62 0.40 11.00
N CYS A 38 0.07 0.88 9.96
CA CYS A 38 0.79 0.01 9.04
C CYS A 38 1.84 -0.85 9.76
N GLU A 39 2.49 -0.31 10.79
CA GLU A 39 3.48 -1.01 11.62
C GLU A 39 2.84 -2.19 12.33
N ARG A 40 1.70 -1.98 13.01
CA ARG A 40 1.01 -3.06 13.72
C ARG A 40 0.49 -4.14 12.77
N ARG A 41 0.12 -3.77 11.53
CA ARG A 41 -0.27 -4.75 10.50
C ARG A 41 0.93 -5.55 9.99
N SER A 42 2.12 -4.94 9.96
CA SER A 42 3.35 -5.60 9.49
C SER A 42 3.88 -6.66 10.46
N GLU A 43 3.51 -6.61 11.73
CA GLU A 43 3.90 -7.60 12.76
C GLU A 43 3.47 -9.04 12.43
N TYR A 44 2.48 -9.22 11.55
CA TYR A 44 1.93 -10.54 11.18
C TYR A 44 2.47 -11.06 9.85
N ILE A 45 3.37 -10.34 9.19
CA ILE A 45 3.96 -10.74 7.90
C ILE A 45 5.11 -11.70 8.19
N VAL A 46 5.01 -12.92 7.65
CA VAL A 46 6.01 -13.99 7.86
C VAL A 46 6.89 -14.23 6.64
N ASP A 47 6.59 -13.59 5.50
CA ASP A 47 7.26 -13.81 4.21
C ASP A 47 8.64 -13.12 4.10
N GLY A 48 9.12 -12.54 5.20
CA GLY A 48 10.47 -11.99 5.32
C GLY A 48 10.55 -10.46 5.20
N PRO A 49 11.75 -9.89 5.40
CA PRO A 49 11.94 -8.45 5.55
C PRO A 49 11.62 -7.65 4.28
N ALA A 50 11.91 -8.20 3.10
CA ALA A 50 11.61 -7.54 1.83
C ALA A 50 10.09 -7.41 1.59
N CYS A 51 9.31 -8.39 2.04
CA CYS A 51 7.85 -8.33 2.00
C CYS A 51 7.31 -7.29 3.00
N VAL A 52 7.85 -7.26 4.22
CA VAL A 52 7.50 -6.26 5.24
C VAL A 52 7.74 -4.84 4.74
N GLU A 53 8.91 -4.59 4.11
CA GLU A 53 9.25 -3.30 3.52
C GLU A 53 8.26 -2.91 2.41
N ALA A 54 8.04 -3.78 1.43
CA ALA A 54 7.10 -3.53 0.33
C ALA A 54 5.66 -3.31 0.82
N PHE A 55 5.23 -4.05 1.84
CA PHE A 55 3.93 -3.86 2.49
C PHE A 55 3.82 -2.48 3.15
N LEU A 56 4.82 -2.07 3.92
CA LEU A 56 4.82 -0.81 4.65
C LEU A 56 4.78 0.39 3.71
N ASP A 57 5.56 0.35 2.63
CA ASP A 57 5.58 1.39 1.61
C ASP A 57 4.19 1.63 1.02
N CYS A 58 3.57 0.56 0.52
CA CYS A 58 2.25 0.65 -0.11
C CYS A 58 1.13 0.94 0.90
N CYS A 59 1.25 0.44 2.13
CA CYS A 59 0.30 0.73 3.20
C CYS A 59 0.29 2.23 3.54
N ARG A 60 1.46 2.82 3.79
CA ARG A 60 1.58 4.24 4.16
C ARG A 60 1.06 5.14 3.04
N GLU A 61 1.48 4.87 1.81
CA GLU A 61 1.03 5.61 0.63
C GLU A 61 -0.49 5.60 0.51
N MET A 62 -1.11 4.42 0.63
CA MET A 62 -2.57 4.31 0.56
C MET A 62 -3.28 4.96 1.75
N THR A 63 -2.70 4.95 2.95
CA THR A 63 -3.29 5.67 4.09
C THR A 63 -3.31 7.17 3.86
N THR A 64 -2.24 7.74 3.31
CA THR A 64 -2.17 9.17 2.94
C THR A 64 -3.21 9.50 1.88
N GLN A 65 -3.26 8.74 0.79
CA GLN A 65 -4.24 8.99 -0.29
C GLN A 65 -5.69 8.91 0.19
N ARG A 66 -5.99 8.01 1.14
CA ARG A 66 -7.33 7.91 1.75
C ARG A 66 -7.64 9.12 2.62
N ALA A 67 -6.67 9.59 3.41
CA ALA A 67 -6.83 10.79 4.23
C ALA A 67 -7.12 12.02 3.37
N ASP A 68 -6.36 12.21 2.29
CA ASP A 68 -6.53 13.32 1.35
C ASP A 68 -7.90 13.28 0.67
N LYS A 69 -8.31 12.10 0.15
CA LYS A 69 -9.64 11.92 -0.45
C LYS A 69 -10.76 12.21 0.54
N LYS A 70 -10.59 11.81 1.81
CA LYS A 70 -11.55 12.11 2.87
C LYS A 70 -11.62 13.62 3.12
N GLU A 71 -10.49 14.30 3.22
CA GLU A 71 -10.47 15.75 3.40
C GLU A 71 -11.15 16.49 2.24
N GLU A 72 -10.83 16.12 1.00
CA GLU A 72 -11.46 16.70 -0.19
C GLU A 72 -12.97 16.45 -0.23
N SER A 73 -13.41 15.24 0.13
CA SER A 73 -14.84 14.94 0.25
C SER A 73 -15.54 15.83 1.28
N LEU A 74 -14.88 16.11 2.41
CA LEU A 74 -15.39 16.99 3.47
C LEU A 74 -15.44 18.46 3.03
N LYS A 75 -14.39 18.93 2.33
CA LYS A 75 -14.37 20.28 1.72
C LYS A 75 -15.51 20.45 0.71
N LEU A 76 -15.69 19.48 -0.17
CA LEU A 76 -16.77 19.50 -1.16
C LEU A 76 -18.15 19.52 -0.49
N ALA A 77 -18.36 18.69 0.54
CA ALA A 77 -19.62 18.67 1.30
C ALA A 77 -19.90 20.02 1.98
N ARG A 78 -18.88 20.65 2.60
CA ARG A 78 -18.99 21.99 3.21
C ARG A 78 -19.36 23.05 2.16
N SER A 79 -18.68 23.07 1.03
CA SER A 79 -18.95 23.99 -0.08
C SER A 79 -20.36 23.83 -0.64
N LYS A 80 -20.81 22.58 -0.85
CA LYS A 80 -22.19 22.29 -1.29
C LYS A 80 -23.22 22.81 -0.30
N ARG A 81 -22.99 22.62 1.00
CA ARG A 81 -23.87 23.13 2.07
C ARG A 81 -23.94 24.66 2.09
N GLN A 82 -22.81 25.36 1.93
CA GLN A 82 -22.78 26.82 1.87
C GLN A 82 -23.51 27.34 0.62
N ARG A 83 -23.31 26.71 -0.54
CA ARG A 83 -24.02 27.05 -1.77
C ARG A 83 -25.53 26.87 -1.63
N LEU A 84 -25.97 25.79 -0.99
CA LEU A 84 -27.39 25.56 -0.70
C LEU A 84 -27.95 26.65 0.21
N ARG A 85 -27.25 27.00 1.30
CA ARG A 85 -27.66 28.09 2.19
C ARG A 85 -27.80 29.43 1.46
N ARG A 86 -26.84 29.77 0.59
CA ARG A 86 -26.90 31.01 -0.22
C ARG A 86 -28.05 31.05 -1.22
N ARG A 87 -28.56 29.90 -1.68
CA ARG A 87 -29.72 29.82 -2.59
C ARG A 87 -31.06 29.92 -1.88
N SER A 88 -31.08 29.72 -0.56
CA SER A 88 -32.29 29.80 0.27
C SER A 88 -32.49 31.18 0.91
N LEU A 89 -31.54 32.10 0.68
CA LEU A 89 -31.60 33.52 0.99
C LEU A 89 -31.95 34.28 -0.28
#